data_AF-X1MH45-F1
#
_entry.id   AF-X1MH45-F1
#
_cell.length_a   1.000
_cell.length_b   1.000
_cell.length_c   1.000
_cell.angle_alpha   90.00
_cell.angle_beta   90.00
_cell.angle_gamma   90.00
#
_symmetry.space_group_name_H-M   'P 1'
#
loop_
_entity.id
_entity.type
_entity.pdbx_description
1 polymer ?
#
loop_
_entity_poly.entity_id
_entity_poly.type
_entity_poly.pdbx_seq_one_letter_code
_entity_poly.pdbx_strand_id
1 'polypeptide(L)'
;MLELRWNPILKQWTIVATHRQNRIYKPPKDYCPLCPTKRGGLPTEVPDEDFDIVVFENKFPSLQKGLSEIKEVESEFFNHGKAQGICEVVLFTSEHNVVMSREPLSRYIKLVKVWRDRYQELGQKEFIDYVYIFENKGEEVGVTLEHPHGQIYAYPFIPPIIERELASSKEHLHKKKECLFCRFIREEKSDGRRIITSNDSFTAFIPFFARYAYEVHIYANKHLPSFNDFSEIEEIDLA
;
A
#
# COMPACT_ATOMS: atom_id res chain seq x y z
N MET A 1 -23.85 -1.40 -1.15
CA MET A 1 -23.67 0.03 -1.47
C MET A 1 -22.18 0.30 -1.46
N LEU A 2 -21.69 0.93 -2.52
CA LEU A 2 -20.30 1.29 -2.71
C LEU A 2 -20.24 2.70 -3.30
N GLU A 3 -19.72 3.66 -2.53
CA GLU A 3 -19.67 5.08 -2.93
C GLU A 3 -18.58 5.85 -2.19
N LEU A 4 -18.19 7.00 -2.74
CA LEU A 4 -17.41 8.01 -2.03
C LEU A 4 -18.36 9.07 -1.47
N ARG A 5 -18.13 9.48 -0.23
CA ARG A 5 -18.82 10.61 0.39
C ARG A 5 -17.82 11.70 0.73
N TRP A 6 -18.08 12.93 0.29
CA TRP A 6 -17.24 14.06 0.63
C TRP A 6 -17.52 14.50 2.07
N ASN A 7 -16.46 14.59 2.88
CA ASN A 7 -16.52 15.22 4.19
C ASN A 7 -16.09 16.69 4.07
N PRO A 8 -17.02 17.65 4.17
CA PRO A 8 -16.69 19.07 4.00
C PRO A 8 -15.91 19.67 5.19
N ILE A 9 -15.97 19.05 6.36
CA ILE A 9 -15.27 19.52 7.57
C ILE A 9 -13.77 19.28 7.45
N LEU A 10 -13.39 18.08 7.01
CA LEU A 10 -11.99 17.68 6.85
C LEU A 10 -11.47 17.84 5.42
N LYS A 11 -12.36 18.19 4.47
CA LYS A 11 -12.09 18.27 3.04
C LYS A 11 -11.45 16.99 2.48
N GLN A 12 -12.13 15.86 2.71
CA GLN A 12 -11.63 14.56 2.24
C GLN A 12 -12.74 13.63 1.80
N TRP A 13 -12.40 12.70 0.91
CA TRP A 13 -13.27 11.59 0.53
C TRP A 13 -13.28 10.50 1.60
N THR A 14 -14.47 9.95 1.88
CA THR A 14 -14.68 8.78 2.71
C THR A 14 -15.25 7.66 1.85
N ILE A 15 -14.61 6.48 1.90
CA ILE A 15 -15.08 5.31 1.17
C ILE A 15 -16.13 4.58 2.02
N VAL A 16 -17.33 4.38 1.45
CA VAL A 16 -18.42 3.62 2.08
C VAL A 16 -18.65 2.35 1.27
N ALA A 17 -18.36 1.20 1.86
CA ALA A 17 -18.44 -0.11 1.21
C ALA A 17 -19.18 -1.12 2.11
N THR A 18 -20.51 -1.17 2.01
CA THR A 18 -21.36 -1.92 2.96
C THR A 18 -21.18 -3.44 2.86
N HIS A 19 -20.84 -3.97 1.67
CA HIS A 19 -20.61 -5.41 1.47
C HIS A 19 -19.42 -5.95 2.26
N ARG A 20 -18.51 -5.07 2.72
CA ARG A 20 -17.36 -5.46 3.53
C ARG A 20 -17.75 -6.01 4.91
N GLN A 21 -18.97 -5.79 5.38
CA GLN A 21 -19.49 -6.44 6.60
C GLN A 21 -19.57 -7.96 6.47
N ASN A 22 -19.69 -8.49 5.23
CA ASN A 22 -19.75 -9.91 4.95
C ASN A 22 -18.36 -10.54 4.68
N ARG A 23 -17.27 -9.81 4.97
CA ARG A 23 -15.91 -10.34 4.79
C ARG A 23 -15.73 -11.58 5.66
N ILE A 24 -15.04 -12.59 5.12
CA ILE A 24 -14.64 -13.76 5.90
C ILE A 24 -13.85 -13.28 7.12
N TYR A 25 -14.42 -13.52 8.30
CA TYR A 25 -13.80 -13.19 9.59
C TYR A 25 -13.34 -14.49 10.22
N LYS A 26 -12.02 -14.66 10.37
CA LYS A 26 -11.37 -15.87 10.92
C LYS A 26 -11.93 -17.16 10.30
N PRO A 27 -11.46 -17.56 9.11
CA PRO A 27 -11.88 -18.83 8.53
C PRO A 27 -11.55 -20.01 9.49
N PRO A 28 -12.18 -21.18 9.30
CA PRO A 28 -11.85 -22.36 10.10
C PRO A 28 -10.33 -22.60 10.14
N LYS A 29 -9.80 -23.08 11.26
CA LYS A 29 -8.34 -23.25 11.45
C LYS A 29 -7.67 -24.06 10.34
N ASP A 30 -8.40 -24.98 9.73
CA ASP A 30 -7.89 -25.88 8.68
C ASP A 30 -8.11 -25.34 7.26
N TYR A 31 -8.58 -24.10 7.11
CA TYR A 31 -8.81 -23.49 5.81
C TYR A 31 -8.33 -22.03 5.78
N CYS A 32 -7.37 -21.75 4.89
CA CYS A 32 -7.00 -20.39 4.54
C CYS A 32 -7.39 -20.11 3.08
N PRO A 33 -8.18 -19.05 2.80
CA PRO A 33 -8.56 -18.68 1.43
C PRO A 33 -7.37 -18.15 0.61
N LEU A 34 -6.22 -17.90 1.23
CA LEU A 34 -5.00 -17.40 0.59
C LEU A 34 -3.94 -18.48 0.36
N CYS A 35 -4.13 -19.69 0.90
CA CYS A 35 -3.24 -20.81 0.59
C CYS A 35 -3.41 -21.28 -0.86
N PRO A 36 -2.41 -21.95 -1.46
CA PRO A 36 -2.59 -22.66 -2.72
C PRO A 36 -3.72 -23.69 -2.63
N THR A 37 -4.48 -23.86 -3.71
CA THR A 37 -5.50 -24.91 -3.79
C THR A 37 -4.79 -26.27 -3.90
N LYS A 38 -4.85 -27.09 -2.84
CA LYS A 38 -4.25 -28.44 -2.86
C LYS A 38 -5.14 -29.42 -3.63
N ARG A 39 -4.52 -30.43 -4.26
CA ARG A 39 -5.24 -31.48 -4.99
C ARG A 39 -6.27 -32.19 -4.10
N GLY A 40 -7.54 -32.14 -4.50
CA GLY A 40 -8.65 -32.71 -3.73
C GLY A 40 -9.06 -31.91 -2.49
N GLY A 41 -8.44 -30.73 -2.28
CA GLY A 41 -8.80 -29.78 -1.24
C GLY A 41 -9.89 -28.80 -1.66
N LEU A 42 -10.27 -27.92 -0.73
CA LEU A 42 -11.23 -26.85 -1.00
C LEU A 42 -10.59 -25.78 -1.90
N PRO A 43 -11.33 -25.24 -2.90
CA PRO A 43 -10.85 -24.11 -3.69
C PRO A 43 -10.52 -22.89 -2.82
N THR A 44 -9.44 -22.21 -3.16
CA THR A 44 -9.01 -20.94 -2.55
C THR A 44 -8.99 -19.82 -3.60
N GLU A 45 -8.54 -18.62 -3.22
CA GLU A 45 -8.34 -17.54 -4.18
C GLU A 45 -7.14 -17.80 -5.13
N VAL A 46 -6.31 -18.81 -4.82
CA VAL A 46 -5.17 -19.22 -5.64
C VAL A 46 -5.41 -20.63 -6.19
N PRO A 47 -5.79 -20.77 -7.47
CA PRO A 47 -6.15 -22.07 -8.05
C PRO A 47 -4.95 -23.02 -8.22
N ASP A 48 -3.74 -22.47 -8.28
CA ASP A 48 -2.50 -23.25 -8.43
C ASP A 48 -2.10 -23.94 -7.12
N GLU A 49 -1.39 -25.07 -7.22
CA GLU A 49 -0.94 -25.87 -6.07
C GLU A 49 0.27 -25.26 -5.33
N ASP A 50 0.96 -24.31 -5.99
CA ASP A 50 2.12 -23.57 -5.49
C ASP A 50 2.27 -22.22 -6.22
N PHE A 51 2.95 -21.26 -5.61
CA PHE A 51 3.29 -19.97 -6.19
C PHE A 51 4.46 -19.30 -5.46
N ASP A 52 5.12 -18.38 -6.14
CA ASP A 52 6.16 -17.56 -5.53
C ASP A 52 5.57 -16.29 -4.90
N ILE A 53 5.03 -15.40 -5.72
CA ILE A 53 4.23 -14.23 -5.33
C ILE A 53 3.05 -14.19 -6.29
N VAL A 54 1.84 -13.96 -5.77
CA VAL A 54 0.64 -13.81 -6.60
C VAL A 54 -0.12 -12.56 -6.22
N VAL A 55 -0.66 -11.88 -7.24
CA VAL A 55 -1.47 -10.67 -7.10
C VAL A 55 -2.83 -10.92 -7.73
N PHE A 56 -3.89 -10.59 -7.00
CA PHE A 56 -5.26 -10.71 -7.49
C PHE A 56 -6.16 -9.64 -6.89
N GLU A 57 -7.29 -9.38 -7.53
CA GLU A 57 -8.27 -8.41 -7.02
C GLU A 57 -8.91 -8.90 -5.72
N ASN A 58 -9.03 -8.00 -4.76
CA ASN A 58 -9.63 -8.29 -3.47
C ASN A 58 -11.12 -8.65 -3.63
N LYS A 59 -11.53 -9.79 -3.08
CA LYS A 59 -12.92 -10.27 -3.10
C LYS A 59 -13.93 -9.36 -2.40
N PHE A 60 -13.47 -8.56 -1.43
CA PHE A 60 -14.29 -7.60 -0.69
C PHE A 60 -13.72 -6.19 -0.84
N PRO A 61 -13.60 -5.66 -2.05
CA PRO A 61 -12.79 -4.48 -2.30
C PRO A 61 -13.50 -3.22 -1.78
N SER A 62 -12.72 -2.21 -1.40
CA SER A 62 -13.27 -0.90 -0.99
C SER A 62 -13.51 0.02 -2.19
N LEU A 63 -13.00 -0.34 -3.36
CA LEU A 63 -13.13 0.37 -4.64
C LEU A 63 -13.31 -0.68 -5.73
N GLN A 64 -14.05 -0.40 -6.81
CA GLN A 64 -14.29 -1.39 -7.87
C GLN A 64 -14.03 -0.82 -9.26
N LYS A 65 -13.68 -1.73 -10.19
CA LYS A 65 -13.59 -1.44 -11.62
C LYS A 65 -15.01 -1.18 -12.14
N GLY A 66 -15.26 0.03 -12.63
CA GLY A 66 -16.53 0.40 -13.25
C GLY A 66 -17.32 1.45 -12.48
N LEU A 67 -18.33 2.00 -13.16
CA LEU A 67 -19.21 3.03 -12.63
C LEU A 67 -20.36 2.32 -11.90
N SER A 68 -20.25 2.11 -10.59
CA SER A 68 -21.45 1.82 -9.79
C SER A 68 -22.40 3.01 -9.91
N GLU A 69 -23.65 2.77 -10.30
CA GLU A 69 -24.68 3.81 -10.28
C GLU A 69 -24.77 4.39 -8.86
N ILE A 70 -24.40 5.66 -8.72
CA ILE A 70 -24.64 6.39 -7.48
C ILE A 70 -26.09 6.82 -7.55
N LYS A 71 -26.87 6.49 -6.53
CA LYS A 71 -28.15 7.18 -6.34
C LYS A 71 -27.81 8.63 -6.03
N GLU A 72 -28.00 9.52 -6.99
CA GLU A 72 -27.89 10.95 -6.76
C GLU A 72 -28.82 11.30 -5.60
N VAL A 73 -28.23 11.74 -4.49
CA VAL A 73 -28.97 12.40 -3.43
C VAL A 73 -28.98 13.86 -3.82
N GLU A 74 -30.16 14.44 -4.08
CA GLU A 74 -30.31 15.87 -4.32
C GLU A 74 -29.92 16.63 -3.04
N SER A 75 -28.65 17.01 -2.93
CA SER A 75 -28.13 17.86 -1.86
C SER A 75 -27.09 18.80 -2.42
N GLU A 76 -27.28 20.10 -2.19
CA GLU A 76 -26.27 21.13 -2.53
C GLU A 76 -25.06 21.11 -1.57
N PHE A 77 -25.15 20.37 -0.47
CA PHE A 77 -24.11 20.32 0.58
C PHE A 77 -23.36 19.00 0.64
N PHE A 78 -24.05 17.88 0.40
CA PHE A 78 -23.45 16.54 0.45
C PHE A 78 -23.07 16.06 -0.95
N ASN A 79 -21.77 16.04 -1.23
CA ASN A 79 -21.25 15.52 -2.50
C ASN A 79 -20.97 14.02 -2.41
N HIS A 80 -21.44 13.28 -3.42
CA HIS A 80 -21.17 11.86 -3.61
C HIS A 80 -20.31 11.64 -4.86
N GLY A 81 -19.39 10.70 -4.78
CA GLY A 81 -18.46 10.36 -5.86
C GLY A 81 -18.43 8.86 -6.13
N LYS A 82 -17.94 8.48 -7.31
CA LYS A 82 -17.86 7.06 -7.69
C LYS A 82 -16.67 6.45 -6.95
N ALA A 83 -16.90 5.37 -6.22
CA ALA A 83 -15.82 4.59 -5.59
C ALA A 83 -15.12 3.70 -6.64
N GLN A 84 -14.73 4.34 -7.74
CA GLN A 84 -14.03 3.73 -8.85
C GLN A 84 -12.55 3.60 -8.48
N GLY A 85 -12.00 2.40 -8.58
CA GLY A 85 -10.62 2.15 -8.21
C GLY A 85 -10.33 0.66 -8.18
N ILE A 86 -9.15 0.29 -7.70
CA ILE A 86 -8.72 -1.12 -7.70
C ILE A 86 -8.14 -1.45 -6.33
N CYS A 87 -8.57 -2.56 -5.74
CA CYS A 87 -8.00 -3.11 -4.53
C CYS A 87 -7.42 -4.48 -4.85
N GLU A 88 -6.11 -4.66 -4.70
CA GLU A 88 -5.42 -5.93 -4.90
C GLU A 88 -4.91 -6.49 -3.58
N VAL A 89 -4.77 -7.81 -3.53
CA VAL A 89 -4.06 -8.56 -2.49
C VAL A 89 -2.78 -9.09 -3.13
N VAL A 90 -1.66 -8.96 -2.42
CA VAL A 90 -0.35 -9.45 -2.83
C VAL A 90 0.06 -10.52 -1.83
N LEU A 91 0.09 -11.79 -2.24
CA LEU A 91 0.57 -12.87 -1.38
C LEU A 91 2.07 -13.02 -1.53
N PHE A 92 2.80 -12.96 -0.43
CA PHE A 92 4.26 -12.93 -0.47
C PHE A 92 4.89 -14.31 -0.67
N THR A 93 4.16 -15.38 -0.32
CA THR A 93 4.65 -16.77 -0.38
C THR A 93 3.48 -17.73 -0.41
N SER A 94 3.68 -18.94 -0.95
CA SER A 94 2.72 -20.04 -0.86
C SER A 94 2.63 -20.66 0.55
N GLU A 95 3.65 -20.44 1.38
CA GLU A 95 3.77 -21.00 2.71
C GLU A 95 3.03 -20.17 3.77
N HIS A 96 2.10 -20.82 4.48
CA HIS A 96 1.17 -20.14 5.40
C HIS A 96 1.85 -19.57 6.66
N ASN A 97 2.74 -20.34 7.29
CA ASN A 97 3.27 -20.06 8.62
C ASN A 97 4.69 -19.47 8.61
N VAL A 98 4.97 -18.63 7.61
CA VAL A 98 6.31 -18.05 7.42
C VAL A 98 6.46 -16.73 8.17
N VAL A 99 7.60 -16.59 8.83
CA VAL A 99 8.05 -15.31 9.37
C VAL A 99 8.79 -14.58 8.25
N MET A 100 8.11 -13.63 7.59
CA MET A 100 8.66 -12.91 6.44
C MET A 100 10.09 -12.38 6.68
N SER A 101 10.39 -11.83 7.86
CA SER A 101 11.72 -11.29 8.19
C SER A 101 12.86 -12.32 8.23
N ARG A 102 12.55 -13.61 8.02
CA ARG A 102 13.52 -14.70 7.90
C ARG A 102 13.58 -15.30 6.48
N GLU A 103 12.74 -14.82 5.56
CA GLU A 103 12.78 -15.24 4.16
C GLU A 103 14.10 -14.79 3.50
N PRO A 104 14.59 -15.51 2.49
CA PRO A 104 15.80 -15.14 1.79
C PRO A 104 15.64 -13.80 1.06
N LEU A 105 16.74 -13.05 0.89
CA LEU A 105 16.77 -11.77 0.17
C LEU A 105 16.12 -11.86 -1.23
N SER A 106 16.26 -12.99 -1.93
CA SER A 106 15.64 -13.22 -3.24
C SER A 106 14.11 -13.09 -3.22
N ARG A 107 13.46 -13.36 -2.09
CA ARG A 107 12.02 -13.14 -1.88
C ARG A 107 11.69 -11.66 -1.94
N TYR A 108 12.44 -10.86 -1.18
CA TYR A 108 12.22 -9.43 -1.06
C TYR A 108 12.51 -8.71 -2.38
N ILE A 109 13.55 -9.11 -3.11
CA ILE A 109 13.84 -8.59 -4.46
C ILE A 109 12.63 -8.82 -5.39
N LYS A 110 12.05 -10.02 -5.38
CA LYS A 110 10.85 -10.32 -6.18
C LYS A 110 9.65 -9.51 -5.73
N LEU A 111 9.48 -9.31 -4.43
CA LEU A 111 8.40 -8.51 -3.88
C LEU A 111 8.50 -7.04 -4.29
N VAL A 112 9.69 -6.44 -4.22
CA VAL A 112 9.93 -5.07 -4.70
C VAL A 112 9.67 -4.95 -6.21
N LYS A 113 10.08 -5.95 -7.01
CA LYS A 113 9.77 -6.02 -8.44
C LYS A 113 8.25 -6.09 -8.69
N VAL A 114 7.52 -6.88 -7.93
CA VAL A 114 6.05 -6.96 -8.00
C VAL A 114 5.42 -5.63 -7.61
N TRP A 115 5.87 -4.97 -6.55
CA TRP A 115 5.38 -3.64 -6.18
C TRP A 115 5.58 -2.62 -7.29
N ARG A 116 6.76 -2.61 -7.92
CA ARG A 116 7.07 -1.73 -9.05
C ARG A 116 6.18 -2.02 -10.27
N ASP A 117 6.01 -3.29 -10.64
CA ASP A 117 5.13 -3.73 -11.72
C ASP A 117 3.68 -3.28 -11.49
N ARG A 118 3.13 -3.58 -10.30
CA ARG A 118 1.76 -3.17 -9.95
C ARG A 118 1.61 -1.65 -9.90
N TYR A 119 2.60 -0.93 -9.36
CA TYR A 119 2.60 0.54 -9.34
C TYR A 119 2.52 1.12 -10.76
N GLN A 120 3.30 0.57 -11.70
CA GLN A 120 3.28 0.98 -13.10
C GLN A 120 1.94 0.67 -13.77
N GLU A 121 1.45 -0.57 -13.67
CA GLU A 121 0.22 -0.98 -14.37
C GLU A 121 -1.02 -0.24 -13.83
N LEU A 122 -1.10 -0.06 -12.51
CA LEU A 122 -2.22 0.64 -11.88
C LEU A 122 -2.15 2.14 -12.13
N GLY A 123 -0.96 2.73 -12.07
CA GLY A 123 -0.75 4.17 -12.30
C GLY A 123 -0.96 4.63 -13.74
N GLN A 124 -0.95 3.71 -14.71
CA GLN A 124 -1.26 4.01 -16.12
C GLN A 124 -2.76 4.12 -16.41
N LYS A 125 -3.63 3.79 -15.44
CA LYS A 125 -5.08 3.85 -15.63
C LYS A 125 -5.56 5.29 -15.44
N GLU A 126 -6.23 5.85 -16.44
CA GLU A 126 -6.63 7.28 -16.47
C GLU A 126 -7.50 7.73 -15.29
N PHE A 127 -8.21 6.80 -14.65
CA PHE A 127 -9.08 7.09 -13.50
C PHE A 127 -8.39 6.89 -12.15
N ILE A 128 -7.07 6.64 -12.13
CA ILE A 128 -6.28 6.44 -10.92
C ILE A 128 -5.33 7.63 -10.73
N ASP A 129 -5.45 8.28 -9.57
CA ASP A 129 -4.61 9.41 -9.18
C ASP A 129 -3.47 8.97 -8.23
N TYR A 130 -3.66 7.88 -7.46
CA TYR A 130 -2.69 7.44 -6.46
C TYR A 130 -2.68 5.93 -6.28
N VAL A 131 -1.50 5.31 -6.24
CA VAL A 131 -1.30 3.90 -5.92
C VAL A 131 -0.66 3.77 -4.55
N TYR A 132 -1.36 3.13 -3.62
CA TYR A 132 -0.92 2.93 -2.24
C TYR A 132 -0.64 1.46 -1.98
N ILE A 133 0.63 1.13 -1.76
CA ILE A 133 1.11 -0.21 -1.43
C ILE A 133 1.30 -0.26 0.09
N PHE A 134 0.69 -1.23 0.77
CA PHE A 134 0.79 -1.35 2.22
C PHE A 134 0.64 -2.79 2.71
N GLU A 135 1.11 -3.04 3.93
CA GLU A 135 0.94 -4.29 4.67
C GLU A 135 0.32 -3.96 6.02
N ASN A 136 -0.67 -4.75 6.45
CA ASN A 136 -1.09 -4.81 7.84
C ASN A 136 -0.61 -6.15 8.39
N LYS A 137 0.09 -6.14 9.53
CA LYS A 137 0.65 -7.35 10.14
C LYS A 137 0.36 -7.39 11.64
N GLY A 138 -0.19 -8.51 12.11
CA GLY A 138 -0.55 -8.74 13.50
C GLY A 138 -2.05 -8.67 13.76
N GLU A 139 -2.55 -9.52 14.67
CA GLU A 139 -3.97 -9.55 15.05
C GLU A 139 -4.39 -8.23 15.70
N GLU A 140 -3.48 -7.60 16.43
CA GLU A 140 -3.68 -6.35 17.17
C GLU A 140 -3.99 -5.15 16.26
N VAL A 141 -3.63 -5.21 14.98
CA VAL A 141 -3.93 -4.18 13.97
C VAL A 141 -5.06 -4.60 13.02
N GLY A 142 -5.84 -5.62 13.40
CA GLY A 142 -7.05 -6.04 12.68
C GLY A 142 -6.81 -6.96 11.49
N VAL A 143 -5.65 -7.63 11.43
CA VAL A 143 -5.40 -8.70 10.44
C VAL A 143 -6.26 -9.90 10.78
N THR A 144 -7.12 -10.29 9.84
CA THR A 144 -8.06 -11.41 10.01
C THR A 144 -7.61 -12.70 9.31
N LEU A 145 -6.55 -12.63 8.50
CA LEU A 145 -5.98 -13.72 7.72
C LEU A 145 -4.47 -13.77 7.99
N GLU A 146 -3.99 -14.87 8.56
CA GLU A 146 -2.60 -15.00 9.02
C GLU A 146 -1.58 -15.18 7.90
N HIS A 147 -2.02 -15.63 6.72
CA HIS A 147 -1.15 -15.86 5.56
C HIS A 147 -0.39 -14.58 5.18
N PRO A 148 0.93 -14.60 4.97
CA PRO A 148 1.71 -13.41 4.65
C PRO A 148 1.23 -12.69 3.38
N HIS A 149 0.68 -11.49 3.55
CA HIS A 149 0.14 -10.71 2.44
C HIS A 149 0.20 -9.21 2.66
N GLY A 150 0.32 -8.48 1.55
CA GLY A 150 0.12 -7.05 1.46
C GLY A 150 -1.13 -6.73 0.65
N GLN A 151 -1.37 -5.44 0.46
CA GLN A 151 -2.48 -4.91 -0.32
C GLN A 151 -2.02 -3.73 -1.16
N ILE A 152 -2.69 -3.52 -2.28
CA ILE A 152 -2.48 -2.34 -3.13
C ILE A 152 -3.83 -1.69 -3.39
N TYR A 153 -3.96 -0.42 -3.02
CA TYR A 153 -5.16 0.36 -3.28
C TYR A 153 -4.81 1.44 -4.29
N ALA A 154 -5.43 1.37 -5.48
CA ALA A 154 -5.38 2.39 -6.51
C ALA A 154 -6.62 3.28 -6.38
N TYR A 155 -6.42 4.53 -5.96
CA TYR A 155 -7.45 5.51 -5.66
C TYR A 155 -7.72 6.44 -6.85
N PRO A 156 -8.97 6.90 -7.04
CA PRO A 156 -9.33 7.91 -8.04
C PRO A 156 -9.19 9.35 -7.49
N PHE A 157 -8.44 9.50 -6.40
CA PHE A 157 -8.14 10.77 -5.73
C PHE A 157 -6.85 10.62 -4.93
N ILE A 158 -6.18 11.73 -4.63
CA ILE A 158 -5.02 11.74 -3.74
C ILE A 158 -5.49 11.67 -2.27
N PRO A 159 -5.01 10.71 -1.46
CA PRO A 159 -5.38 10.64 -0.05
C PRO A 159 -4.96 11.89 0.76
N PRO A 160 -5.71 12.29 1.80
CA PRO A 160 -5.50 13.59 2.47
C PRO A 160 -4.11 13.81 3.10
N ILE A 161 -3.52 12.75 3.64
CA ILE A 161 -2.15 12.83 4.19
C ILE A 161 -1.15 13.14 3.07
N ILE A 162 -1.30 12.48 1.92
CA ILE A 162 -0.44 12.66 0.75
C ILE A 162 -0.66 14.05 0.13
N GLU A 163 -1.89 14.54 0.04
CA GLU A 163 -2.17 15.92 -0.42
C GLU A 163 -1.41 16.94 0.44
N ARG A 164 -1.39 16.75 1.76
CA ARG A 164 -0.68 17.63 2.69
C ARG A 164 0.85 17.51 2.55
N GLU A 165 1.37 16.31 2.34
CA GLU A 165 2.79 16.09 2.06
C GLU A 165 3.21 16.76 0.75
N LEU A 166 2.43 16.62 -0.32
CA LEU A 166 2.66 17.30 -1.59
C LEU A 166 2.60 18.82 -1.45
N ALA A 167 1.61 19.35 -0.74
CA ALA A 167 1.46 20.79 -0.50
C ALA A 167 2.67 21.37 0.25
N SER A 168 3.07 20.74 1.37
CA SER A 168 4.22 21.18 2.16
C SER A 168 5.55 21.05 1.39
N SER A 169 5.71 19.99 0.60
CA SER A 169 6.87 19.79 -0.27
C SER A 169 6.96 20.86 -1.36
N LYS A 170 5.83 21.20 -1.99
CA LYS A 170 5.74 22.26 -3.01
C LYS A 170 6.05 23.64 -2.41
N GLU A 171 5.52 23.93 -1.22
CA GLU A 171 5.82 25.17 -0.50
C GLU A 171 7.31 25.29 -0.18
N HIS A 172 7.92 24.23 0.34
CA HIS A 172 9.34 24.19 0.67
C HIS A 172 10.20 24.37 -0.59
N LEU A 173 9.90 23.63 -1.66
CA LEU A 173 10.61 23.76 -2.94
C LEU A 173 10.53 25.18 -3.49
N HIS A 174 9.35 25.82 -3.41
CA HIS A 174 9.19 27.20 -3.85
C HIS A 174 10.07 28.18 -3.06
N LYS A 175 10.10 28.04 -1.73
CA LYS A 175 10.81 28.93 -0.80
C LYS A 175 12.32 28.68 -0.73
N LYS A 176 12.76 27.43 -0.80
CA LYS A 176 14.15 27.00 -0.54
C LYS A 176 14.88 26.51 -1.78
N LYS A 177 14.16 26.30 -2.91
CA LYS A 177 14.71 25.79 -4.17
C LYS A 177 15.40 24.42 -4.02
N GLU A 178 14.93 23.63 -3.06
CA GLU A 178 15.44 22.30 -2.74
C GLU A 178 14.26 21.37 -2.40
N CYS A 179 14.40 20.06 -2.67
CA CYS A 179 13.40 19.07 -2.27
C CYS A 179 13.38 18.90 -0.74
N LEU A 180 12.19 19.01 -0.14
CA LEU A 180 11.98 18.86 1.30
C LEU A 180 12.52 17.53 1.84
N PHE A 181 12.21 16.42 1.17
CA PHE A 181 12.64 15.08 1.59
C PHE A 181 14.15 14.89 1.46
N CYS A 182 14.78 15.40 0.38
CA CYS A 182 16.24 15.34 0.22
C CYS A 182 16.98 16.19 1.26
N ARG A 183 16.42 17.35 1.62
CA ARG A 183 16.93 18.15 2.74
C ARG A 183 16.79 17.38 4.05
N PHE A 184 15.63 16.78 4.28
CA PHE A 184 15.33 16.03 5.51
C PHE A 184 16.28 14.85 5.72
N ILE A 185 16.44 13.96 4.74
CA ILE A 185 17.37 12.82 4.87
C ILE A 185 18.82 13.29 5.08
N ARG A 186 19.23 14.41 4.46
CA ARG A 186 20.57 14.97 4.68
C ARG A 186 20.79 15.41 6.13
N GLU A 187 19.78 16.05 6.73
CA GLU A 187 19.83 16.44 8.14
C GLU A 187 19.87 15.23 9.07
N GLU A 188 19.04 14.21 8.82
CA GLU A 188 19.04 12.97 9.62
C GLU A 188 20.38 12.23 9.54
N LYS A 189 20.98 12.15 8.33
CA LYS A 189 22.32 11.59 8.14
C LYS A 189 23.42 12.41 8.82
N SER A 190 23.32 13.74 8.78
CA SER A 190 24.31 14.62 9.42
C SER A 190 24.24 14.53 10.95
N ASP A 191 23.05 14.32 11.54
CA ASP A 191 22.88 14.09 12.98
C ASP A 191 23.37 12.69 13.36
N GLY A 192 23.00 11.66 12.60
CA GLY A 192 23.47 10.29 12.77
C GLY A 192 22.84 9.52 13.93
N ARG A 193 22.35 10.20 14.99
CA ARG A 193 21.86 9.54 16.22
C ARG A 193 20.61 8.68 16.03
N ARG A 194 19.82 8.94 14.98
CA ARG A 194 18.56 8.25 14.69
C ARG A 194 18.64 7.26 13.53
N ILE A 195 19.82 7.11 12.93
CA ILE A 195 20.04 6.14 11.85
C ILE A 195 20.04 4.73 12.45
N ILE A 196 19.22 3.85 11.88
CA ILE A 196 19.17 2.44 12.24
C ILE A 196 20.11 1.65 11.34
N THR A 197 19.97 1.82 10.03
CA THR A 197 20.82 1.20 9.01
C THR A 197 20.81 2.02 7.73
N SER A 198 21.83 1.84 6.89
CA SER A 198 21.93 2.46 5.58
C SER A 198 22.75 1.57 4.66
N ASN A 199 22.39 1.56 3.38
CA ASN A 199 23.20 1.04 2.29
C ASN A 199 23.38 2.15 1.23
N ASP A 200 23.91 1.78 0.06
CA ASP A 200 24.24 2.74 -0.99
C ASP A 200 23.00 3.48 -1.51
N SER A 201 21.84 2.81 -1.60
CA SER A 201 20.62 3.40 -2.16
C SER A 201 19.62 3.92 -1.12
N PHE A 202 19.58 3.40 0.11
CA PHE A 202 18.55 3.72 1.11
C PHE A 202 19.12 3.97 2.51
N THR A 203 18.32 4.64 3.32
CA THR A 203 18.57 4.85 4.75
C THR A 203 17.30 4.63 5.54
N ALA A 204 17.38 3.79 6.57
CA ALA A 204 16.33 3.55 7.55
C ALA A 204 16.67 4.28 8.86
N PHE A 205 15.73 5.07 9.37
CA PHE A 205 15.94 5.89 10.56
C PHE A 205 14.64 6.16 11.29
N ILE A 206 14.75 6.52 12.58
CA ILE A 206 13.63 7.03 13.37
C ILE A 206 13.48 8.51 13.03
N PRO A 207 12.37 8.96 12.42
CA PRO A 207 12.25 10.38 12.08
C PRO A 207 12.25 11.24 13.35
N PHE A 208 12.84 12.43 13.30
CA PHE A 208 12.82 13.38 14.42
C PHE A 208 11.41 13.65 14.98
N PHE A 209 10.39 13.54 14.12
CA PHE A 209 8.97 13.75 14.44
C PHE A 209 8.17 12.44 14.58
N ALA A 210 8.82 11.32 14.92
CA ALA A 210 8.16 10.03 15.13
C ALA A 210 6.92 10.14 16.03
N ARG A 211 5.82 9.55 15.58
CA ARG A 211 4.52 9.53 16.27
C ARG A 211 4.28 8.22 17.00
N TYR A 212 4.94 7.15 16.57
CA TYR A 212 4.89 5.83 17.22
C TYR A 212 6.24 5.47 17.85
N ALA A 213 6.21 4.69 18.94
CA ALA A 213 7.40 4.37 19.75
C ALA A 213 8.54 3.71 18.97
N TYR A 214 8.23 3.03 17.87
CA TYR A 214 9.20 2.36 16.99
C TYR A 214 8.94 2.69 15.51
N GLU A 215 8.49 3.92 15.23
CA GLU A 215 8.32 4.38 13.85
C GLU A 215 9.68 4.42 13.13
N VAL A 216 9.74 3.75 11.98
CA VAL A 216 10.91 3.76 11.10
C VAL A 216 10.49 4.26 9.74
N HIS A 217 11.24 5.21 9.21
CA HIS A 217 11.11 5.67 7.84
C HIS A 217 12.28 5.13 7.03
N ILE A 218 12.00 4.70 5.80
CA ILE A 218 13.01 4.28 4.82
C ILE A 218 12.92 5.24 3.63
N TYR A 219 14.02 5.93 3.35
CA TYR A 219 14.10 6.88 2.23
C TYR A 219 15.25 6.51 1.29
N ALA A 220 15.03 6.73 0.00
CA ALA A 220 16.09 6.70 -0.99
C ALA A 220 17.11 7.82 -0.72
N ASN A 221 18.39 7.50 -0.87
CA ASN A 221 19.52 8.41 -0.73
C ASN A 221 19.58 9.41 -1.89
N LYS A 222 19.12 8.98 -3.07
CA LYS A 222 18.96 9.82 -4.26
C LYS A 222 17.55 10.40 -4.31
N HIS A 223 17.38 11.47 -5.09
CA HIS A 223 16.06 12.02 -5.38
C HIS A 223 15.30 11.11 -6.36
N LEU A 224 14.47 10.22 -5.83
CA LEU A 224 13.62 9.30 -6.60
C LEU A 224 12.14 9.60 -6.31
N PRO A 225 11.39 10.15 -7.29
CA PRO A 225 9.99 10.50 -7.09
C PRO A 225 9.06 9.31 -6.84
N SER A 226 9.36 8.14 -7.40
CA SER A 226 8.49 6.98 -7.35
C SER A 226 9.21 5.65 -7.63
N PHE A 227 8.49 4.53 -7.50
CA PHE A 227 8.98 3.21 -7.94
C PHE A 227 9.33 3.16 -9.45
N ASN A 228 8.81 4.06 -10.29
CA ASN A 228 9.17 4.11 -11.71
C ASN A 228 10.63 4.48 -11.92
N ASP A 229 11.22 5.19 -10.96
CA ASP A 229 12.58 5.72 -11.01
C ASP A 229 13.61 4.73 -10.44
N PHE A 230 13.17 3.57 -9.97
CA PHE A 230 14.06 2.53 -9.46
C PHE A 230 14.76 1.81 -10.62
N SER A 231 16.08 1.65 -10.51
CA SER A 231 16.82 0.67 -11.29
C SER A 231 16.91 -0.67 -10.55
N GLU A 232 17.52 -1.67 -11.17
CA GLU A 232 17.79 -2.96 -10.51
C GLU A 232 18.59 -2.81 -9.21
N ILE A 233 19.46 -1.79 -9.12
CA ILE A 233 20.23 -1.53 -7.90
C ILE A 233 19.29 -1.11 -6.75
N GLU A 234 18.38 -0.16 -7.01
CA GLU A 234 17.43 0.27 -6.00
C GLU A 234 16.41 -0.82 -5.63
N GLU A 235 16.07 -1.73 -6.56
CA GLU A 235 15.23 -2.89 -6.24
C GLU A 235 15.92 -3.87 -5.28
N ILE A 236 17.23 -4.10 -5.48
CA ILE A 236 18.03 -4.99 -4.64
C ILE A 236 18.32 -4.35 -3.28
N ASP A 237 18.66 -3.06 -3.25
CA ASP A 237 19.03 -2.38 -2.02
C ASP A 237 17.83 -2.06 -1.11
N LEU A 238 16.61 -1.97 -1.65
CA LEU A 238 15.42 -1.86 -0.80
C LEU A 238 15.04 -3.19 -0.14
N ALA A 239 15.37 -4.31 -0.79
CA ALA A 239 15.05 -5.67 -0.35
C ALA A 239 15.88 -6.10 0.87
#